data_AF-A0A6P1YJ26-F1
#
_entry.id   AF-A0A6P1YJ26-F1
#
_cell.length_a   1.000
_cell.length_b   1.000
_cell.length_c   1.000
_cell.angle_alpha   90.00
_cell.angle_beta   90.00
_cell.angle_gamma   90.00
#
_symmetry.space_group_name_H-M   'P 1'
#
loop_
_entity.id
_entity.type
_entity.pdbx_description
1 polymer ?
#
loop_
_entity_poly.entity_id
_entity_poly.type
_entity_poly.pdbx_seq_one_letter_code
_entity_poly.pdbx_strand_id
1 'polypeptide(L)'
;MAARAHSLSRSGAVRVLGALTVAALLPAAIPPAQARIVASCDSQAMPARAYLDCLNREQAQSERDLAGALAGAEASIKALGDLQPAQRRRWIDLLTEAQGRFVNWRNFECQSIAPYEGRDGTHSVGGRLGGSGVIGQRLICLISHNQSRAADLALRYSPPAGWTPPPEEAQTPALQPGVADRSSTPGPSVRIIDLSP
;
A
#
# COMPACT_ATOMS: atom_id res chain seq x y z
N MET A 1 51.55 -32.08 18.81
CA MET A 1 50.22 -32.57 19.22
C MET A 1 50.14 -32.47 20.73
N ALA A 2 49.43 -31.47 21.27
CA ALA A 2 49.27 -31.29 22.71
C ALA A 2 47.78 -31.04 22.99
N ALA A 3 47.18 -31.95 23.76
CA ALA A 3 45.77 -31.96 24.11
C ALA A 3 45.46 -30.84 25.13
N ARG A 4 44.47 -30.00 24.83
CA ARG A 4 43.88 -29.07 25.80
C ARG A 4 42.67 -29.73 26.45
N ALA A 5 42.77 -29.89 27.78
CA ALA A 5 41.72 -30.42 28.63
C ALA A 5 40.56 -29.42 28.74
N HIS A 6 39.35 -29.94 28.58
CA HIS A 6 38.09 -29.25 28.84
C HIS A 6 37.87 -29.11 30.35
N SER A 7 37.73 -27.87 30.84
CA SER A 7 37.25 -27.61 32.19
C SER A 7 35.72 -27.50 32.18
N LEU A 8 35.07 -28.50 32.75
CA LEU A 8 33.64 -28.55 33.03
C LEU A 8 33.38 -27.73 34.31
N SER A 9 32.87 -26.51 34.16
CA SER A 9 32.41 -25.70 35.29
C SER A 9 31.03 -26.16 35.73
N ARG A 10 30.95 -26.53 37.01
CA ARG A 10 29.81 -27.10 37.71
C ARG A 10 28.63 -26.14 37.82
N SER A 11 27.46 -26.76 37.60
CA SER A 11 26.11 -26.46 38.07
C SER A 11 26.00 -25.58 39.32
N GLY A 12 25.35 -24.43 39.17
CA GLY A 12 24.69 -23.70 40.25
C GLY A 12 23.18 -23.74 40.01
N ALA A 13 22.48 -24.65 40.69
CA ALA A 13 21.02 -24.73 40.67
C ALA A 13 20.43 -23.58 41.50
N VAL A 14 20.13 -22.46 40.86
CA VAL A 14 19.32 -21.40 41.47
C VAL A 14 17.85 -21.78 41.31
N ARG A 15 17.24 -22.26 42.40
CA ARG A 15 15.79 -22.37 42.53
C ARG A 15 15.20 -20.97 42.67
N VAL A 16 14.86 -20.34 41.55
CA VAL A 16 13.99 -19.15 41.53
C VAL A 16 12.54 -19.63 41.47
N LEU A 17 11.91 -19.78 42.64
CA LEU A 17 10.46 -19.66 42.75
C LEU A 17 10.12 -18.18 42.59
N GLY A 18 9.83 -17.77 41.36
CA GLY A 18 9.39 -16.41 41.01
C GLY A 18 8.05 -16.49 40.31
N ALA A 19 7.06 -15.81 40.89
CA ALA A 19 5.67 -15.81 40.50
C ALA A 19 5.44 -15.72 38.98
N LEU A 20 4.63 -16.64 38.45
CA LEU A 20 3.97 -16.51 37.15
C LEU A 20 2.96 -15.37 37.23
N THR A 21 3.42 -14.13 37.04
CA THR A 21 2.54 -13.03 36.64
C THR A 21 2.12 -13.29 35.20
N VAL A 22 0.93 -13.87 35.02
CA VAL A 22 0.24 -13.90 33.73
C VAL A 22 -0.08 -12.44 33.38
N ALA A 23 0.85 -11.79 32.67
CA ALA A 23 0.58 -10.51 32.06
C ALA A 23 -0.56 -10.73 31.07
N ALA A 24 -1.74 -10.20 31.41
CA ALA A 24 -2.89 -10.18 30.53
C ALA A 24 -2.49 -9.45 29.24
N LEU A 25 -2.20 -10.22 28.20
CA LEU A 25 -2.10 -9.74 26.82
C LEU A 25 -3.51 -9.30 26.41
N LEU A 26 -3.89 -8.08 26.82
CA LEU A 26 -5.05 -7.42 26.25
C LEU A 26 -4.77 -7.25 24.77
N PRO A 27 -5.55 -7.87 23.86
CA PRO A 27 -5.44 -7.55 22.45
C PRO A 27 -5.77 -6.07 22.32
N ALA A 28 -4.78 -5.25 21.98
CA ALA A 28 -5.03 -3.88 21.58
C ALA A 28 -5.98 -3.96 20.38
N ALA A 29 -7.24 -3.57 20.60
CA ALA A 29 -8.21 -3.47 19.53
C ALA A 29 -7.67 -2.40 18.57
N ILE A 30 -7.06 -2.85 17.48
CA ILE A 30 -6.68 -1.97 16.38
C ILE A 30 -8.01 -1.51 15.80
N PRO A 31 -8.38 -0.22 15.92
CA PRO A 31 -9.62 0.26 15.32
C PRO A 31 -9.61 -0.09 13.84
N PRO A 32 -10.74 -0.50 13.26
CA PRO A 32 -10.80 -0.76 11.83
C PRO A 32 -10.29 0.48 11.11
N ALA A 33 -9.47 0.30 10.07
CA ALA A 33 -8.96 1.38 9.27
C ALA A 33 -10.15 2.08 8.61
N GLN A 34 -10.63 3.16 9.22
CA GLN A 34 -11.70 3.98 8.67
C GLN A 34 -11.09 4.90 7.63
N ALA A 35 -11.71 4.97 6.46
CA ALA A 35 -11.44 6.00 5.47
C ALA A 35 -11.54 7.38 6.14
N ARG A 36 -10.40 8.05 6.31
CA ARG A 36 -10.37 9.37 6.96
C ARG A 36 -10.96 10.40 5.99
N ILE A 37 -11.88 11.22 6.50
CA ILE A 37 -12.41 12.36 5.76
C ILE A 37 -11.23 13.25 5.37
N VAL A 38 -11.13 13.56 4.08
CA VAL A 38 -10.12 14.46 3.54
C VAL A 38 -10.42 15.85 4.08
N ALA A 39 -9.63 16.32 5.03
CA ALA A 39 -9.95 17.51 5.84
C ALA A 39 -10.18 18.80 5.01
N SER A 40 -9.67 18.86 3.77
CA SER A 40 -9.85 19.98 2.86
C SER A 40 -11.16 19.96 2.06
N CYS A 41 -11.84 18.81 1.94
CA CYS A 41 -13.08 18.68 1.18
C CYS A 41 -14.27 18.42 2.13
N ASP A 42 -15.09 19.45 2.37
CA ASP A 42 -16.28 19.34 3.21
C ASP A 42 -17.54 19.14 2.35
N SER A 43 -18.16 17.97 2.47
CA SER A 43 -19.39 17.62 1.75
C SER A 43 -20.64 18.37 2.23
N GLN A 44 -20.62 18.93 3.45
CA GLN A 44 -21.73 19.72 4.01
C GLN A 44 -21.64 21.19 3.62
N ALA A 45 -20.42 21.71 3.44
CA ALA A 45 -20.20 23.12 3.08
C ALA A 45 -20.15 23.38 1.56
N MET A 46 -20.01 22.33 0.73
CA MET A 46 -19.81 22.47 -0.72
C MET A 46 -20.95 21.86 -1.54
N PRO A 47 -21.32 22.47 -2.69
CA PRO A 47 -22.17 21.81 -3.67
C PRO A 47 -21.54 20.50 -4.15
N ALA A 48 -22.37 19.48 -4.42
CA ALA A 48 -21.89 18.14 -4.76
C ALA A 48 -20.84 18.08 -5.89
N ARG A 49 -20.96 18.93 -6.92
CA ARG A 49 -19.96 19.03 -8.00
C ARG A 49 -18.62 19.59 -7.49
N ALA A 50 -18.67 20.70 -6.75
CA ALA A 50 -17.47 21.32 -6.19
C ALA A 50 -16.75 20.38 -5.21
N TYR A 51 -17.51 19.59 -4.45
CA TYR A 51 -16.97 18.55 -3.58
C TYR A 51 -16.23 17.46 -4.36
N LEU A 52 -16.81 16.94 -5.46
CA LEU A 52 -16.12 15.96 -6.32
C LEU A 52 -14.89 16.55 -7.00
N ASP A 53 -14.94 17.81 -7.45
CA ASP A 53 -13.78 18.49 -8.03
C ASP A 53 -12.66 18.66 -6.99
N CYS A 54 -13.01 18.94 -5.73
CA CYS A 54 -12.07 18.95 -4.61
C CYS A 54 -11.41 17.57 -4.42
N LEU A 55 -12.21 16.51 -4.31
CA LEU A 55 -11.69 15.16 -4.13
C LEU A 55 -10.79 14.69 -5.29
N ASN A 56 -11.10 15.05 -6.53
CA ASN A 56 -10.23 14.72 -7.67
C ASN A 56 -8.87 15.42 -7.57
N ARG A 57 -8.83 16.70 -7.16
CA ARG A 57 -7.56 17.41 -6.94
C ARG A 57 -6.74 16.79 -5.82
N GLU A 58 -7.39 16.44 -4.71
CA GLU A 58 -6.77 15.77 -3.57
C GLU A 58 -6.26 14.36 -3.93
N GLN A 59 -7.01 13.62 -4.74
CA GLN A 59 -6.57 12.32 -5.24
C GLN A 59 -5.33 12.45 -6.12
N ALA A 60 -5.32 13.39 -7.07
CA ALA A 60 -4.14 13.67 -7.89
C ALA A 60 -2.94 14.11 -7.04
N GLN A 61 -3.15 14.97 -6.04
CA GLN A 61 -2.10 15.37 -5.11
C GLN A 61 -1.55 14.17 -4.32
N SER A 62 -2.42 13.31 -3.80
CA SER A 62 -2.01 12.12 -3.06
C SER A 62 -1.17 11.14 -3.89
N GLU A 63 -1.43 11.06 -5.20
CA GLU A 63 -0.62 10.25 -6.12
C GLU A 63 0.77 10.84 -6.33
N ARG A 64 0.87 12.17 -6.45
CA ARG A 64 2.17 12.87 -6.49
C ARG A 64 2.95 12.70 -5.20
N ASP A 65 2.30 12.86 -4.05
CA ASP A 65 2.96 12.69 -2.75
C ASP A 65 3.50 11.27 -2.59
N LEU A 66 2.73 10.26 -3.01
CA LEU A 66 3.15 8.87 -3.00
C LEU A 66 4.33 8.62 -3.96
N ALA A 67 4.28 9.16 -5.18
CA ALA A 67 5.38 9.05 -6.15
C ALA A 67 6.66 9.72 -5.62
N GLY A 68 6.54 10.90 -5.02
CA GLY A 68 7.63 11.59 -4.34
C GLY A 68 8.22 10.77 -3.21
N ALA A 69 7.38 10.19 -2.33
CA ALA A 69 7.84 9.33 -1.24
C ALA A 69 8.57 8.08 -1.73
N LEU A 70 8.12 7.47 -2.84
CA LEU A 70 8.78 6.34 -3.47
C LEU A 70 10.16 6.74 -4.02
N ALA A 71 10.25 7.85 -4.75
CA ALA A 71 11.51 8.36 -5.28
C ALA A 71 12.50 8.71 -4.15
N GLY A 72 12.00 9.27 -3.05
CA GLY A 72 12.79 9.53 -1.84
C GLY A 72 13.33 8.24 -1.23
N ALA A 73 12.49 7.21 -1.11
CA ALA A 73 12.90 5.91 -0.60
C ALA A 73 13.98 5.25 -1.47
N GLU A 74 13.86 5.32 -2.79
CA GLU A 74 14.91 4.87 -3.70
C GLU A 74 16.22 5.64 -3.51
N ALA A 75 16.15 6.96 -3.34
CA ALA A 75 17.33 7.79 -3.11
C ALA A 75 18.02 7.43 -1.78
N SER A 76 17.25 7.17 -0.72
CA SER A 76 17.78 6.67 0.55
C SER A 76 18.54 5.35 0.36
N ILE A 77 17.95 4.38 -0.35
CA ILE A 77 18.60 3.09 -0.62
C ILE A 77 19.89 3.29 -1.44
N LYS A 78 19.86 4.17 -2.45
CA LYS A 78 21.04 4.50 -3.28
C LYS A 78 22.18 5.10 -2.45
N ALA A 79 21.85 5.88 -1.41
CA ALA A 79 22.81 6.54 -0.54
C ALA A 79 23.45 5.63 0.52
N LEU A 80 22.96 4.39 0.70
CA LEU A 80 23.55 3.41 1.63
C LEU A 80 24.94 2.96 1.13
N GLY A 81 25.99 3.62 1.63
CA GLY A 81 27.37 3.39 1.24
C GLY A 81 27.98 2.09 1.78
N ASP A 82 27.36 1.48 2.77
CA ASP A 82 27.73 0.20 3.39
C ASP A 82 27.27 -1.02 2.59
N LEU A 83 26.29 -0.85 1.70
CA LEU A 83 25.81 -1.91 0.82
C LEU A 83 26.63 -2.03 -0.45
N GLN A 84 26.75 -3.25 -0.97
CA GLN A 84 27.29 -3.46 -2.31
C GLN A 84 26.31 -2.93 -3.38
N PRO A 85 26.79 -2.46 -4.56
CA PRO A 85 25.92 -1.96 -5.62
C PRO A 85 24.82 -2.96 -6.05
N ALA A 86 25.14 -4.26 -6.09
CA ALA A 86 24.19 -5.32 -6.42
C ALA A 86 23.08 -5.48 -5.36
N GLN A 87 23.41 -5.29 -4.08
CA GLN A 87 22.45 -5.35 -2.98
C GLN A 87 21.49 -4.17 -3.02
N ARG A 88 22.01 -2.95 -3.26
CA ARG A 88 21.17 -1.75 -3.45
C ARG A 88 20.19 -1.91 -4.61
N ARG A 89 20.67 -2.39 -5.76
CA ARG A 89 19.82 -2.64 -6.93
C ARG A 89 18.71 -3.64 -6.60
N ARG A 90 19.05 -4.79 -6.00
CA ARG A 90 18.06 -5.79 -5.58
C ARG A 90 17.02 -5.24 -4.61
N TRP A 91 17.42 -4.39 -3.66
CA TRP A 91 16.47 -3.76 -2.74
C TRP A 91 15.52 -2.83 -3.49
N ILE A 92 16.02 -1.98 -4.39
CA ILE A 92 15.18 -1.11 -5.22
C ILE A 92 14.18 -1.94 -6.03
N ASP A 93 14.62 -3.04 -6.65
CA ASP A 93 13.73 -3.91 -7.44
C ASP A 93 12.59 -4.48 -6.57
N LEU A 94 12.90 -4.93 -5.34
CA LEU A 94 11.90 -5.42 -4.38
C LEU A 94 10.95 -4.32 -3.91
N LEU A 95 11.44 -3.09 -3.71
CA LEU A 95 10.62 -1.94 -3.36
C LEU A 95 9.63 -1.61 -4.49
N THR A 96 10.10 -1.60 -5.73
CA THR A 96 9.28 -1.39 -6.94
C THR A 96 8.22 -2.47 -7.08
N GLU A 97 8.58 -3.75 -6.89
CA GLU A 97 7.61 -4.84 -6.93
C GLU A 97 6.53 -4.69 -5.84
N ALA A 98 6.95 -4.40 -4.60
CA ALA A 98 6.03 -4.18 -3.48
C ALA A 98 5.08 -3.00 -3.75
N GLN A 99 5.57 -1.93 -4.38
CA GLN A 99 4.74 -0.79 -4.77
C GLN A 99 3.73 -1.16 -5.85
N GLY A 100 4.11 -1.95 -6.86
CA GLY A 100 3.17 -2.48 -7.85
C GLY A 100 2.06 -3.32 -7.23
N ARG A 101 2.41 -4.18 -6.26
CA ARG A 101 1.43 -4.98 -5.49
C ARG A 101 0.49 -4.09 -4.67
N PHE A 102 1.02 -3.05 -4.03
CA PHE A 102 0.22 -2.07 -3.29
C PHE A 102 -0.80 -1.37 -4.21
N VAL A 103 -0.40 -0.88 -5.38
CA VAL A 103 -1.30 -0.19 -6.32
C VAL A 103 -2.43 -1.11 -6.76
N ASN A 104 -2.12 -2.38 -7.09
CA ASN A 104 -3.12 -3.37 -7.46
C ASN A 104 -4.11 -3.62 -6.32
N TRP A 105 -3.60 -3.91 -5.12
CA TRP A 105 -4.43 -4.12 -3.93
C TRP A 105 -5.32 -2.91 -3.64
N ARG A 106 -4.76 -1.69 -3.58
CA ARG A 106 -5.49 -0.43 -3.37
C ARG A 106 -6.62 -0.26 -4.39
N ASN A 107 -6.32 -0.53 -5.66
CA ASN A 107 -7.33 -0.42 -6.72
C ASN A 107 -8.45 -1.44 -6.52
N PHE A 108 -8.14 -2.69 -6.13
CA PHE A 108 -9.16 -3.69 -5.83
C PHE A 108 -10.01 -3.31 -4.62
N GLU A 109 -9.41 -2.87 -3.51
CA GLU A 109 -10.15 -2.41 -2.32
C GLU A 109 -11.11 -1.27 -2.68
N CYS A 110 -10.58 -0.21 -3.31
CA CYS A 110 -11.38 0.98 -3.62
C CYS A 110 -12.37 0.83 -4.79
N GLN A 111 -12.25 -0.22 -5.62
CA GLN A 111 -13.24 -0.53 -6.68
C GLN A 111 -14.31 -1.50 -6.20
N SER A 112 -13.97 -2.46 -5.33
CA SER A 112 -14.86 -3.55 -4.94
C SER A 112 -15.67 -3.25 -3.69
N ILE A 113 -15.15 -2.41 -2.77
CA ILE A 113 -15.67 -2.26 -1.40
C ILE A 113 -16.22 -0.85 -1.10
N ALA A 114 -16.03 0.13 -2.00
CA ALA A 114 -16.57 1.49 -1.84
C ALA A 114 -18.09 1.62 -1.54
N PRO A 115 -18.97 0.63 -1.83
CA PRO A 115 -20.36 0.68 -1.36
C PRO A 115 -20.54 0.46 0.15
N TYR A 116 -19.62 -0.24 0.84
CA TYR A 116 -19.81 -0.70 2.23
C TYR A 116 -19.21 0.22 3.30
N GLU A 117 -18.23 1.07 2.95
CA GLU A 117 -17.59 2.00 3.91
C GLU A 117 -18.33 3.34 4.07
N GLY A 118 -19.41 3.55 3.32
CA GLY A 118 -20.35 4.63 3.59
C GLY A 118 -20.99 4.40 4.96
N ARG A 119 -20.79 5.35 5.88
CA ARG A 119 -21.18 5.27 7.31
C ARG A 119 -22.63 4.83 7.53
N ASP A 120 -23.49 5.06 6.55
CA ASP A 120 -24.88 4.68 6.58
C ASP A 120 -25.22 4.06 5.21
N GLY A 121 -25.70 2.81 5.17
CA GLY A 121 -26.09 2.06 3.94
C GLY A 121 -27.20 2.73 3.10
N THR A 122 -27.58 3.95 3.48
CA THR A 122 -28.54 4.86 2.86
C THR A 122 -27.90 5.92 1.95
N HIS A 123 -26.58 6.06 1.93
CA HIS A 123 -25.87 7.08 1.13
C HIS A 123 -25.08 6.52 -0.06
N SER A 124 -25.70 5.63 -0.83
CA SER A 124 -25.44 5.69 -2.27
C SER A 124 -26.19 6.93 -2.78
N VAL A 125 -25.54 8.10 -2.78
CA VAL A 125 -26.07 9.23 -3.58
C VAL A 125 -26.13 8.68 -5.00
N GLY A 126 -27.34 8.41 -5.51
CA GLY A 126 -27.69 7.63 -6.71
C GLY A 126 -28.05 6.18 -6.41
N GLY A 127 -29.31 5.97 -6.01
CA GLY A 127 -29.88 4.65 -5.72
C GLY A 127 -29.79 3.67 -6.90
N ARG A 128 -29.69 2.37 -6.56
CA ARG A 128 -29.64 1.16 -7.42
C ARG A 128 -28.66 1.15 -8.62
N LEU A 129 -28.09 2.28 -9.05
CA LEU A 129 -27.29 2.43 -10.28
C LEU A 129 -26.16 3.48 -10.11
N GLY A 130 -25.54 3.58 -8.93
CA GLY A 130 -24.24 4.26 -8.77
C GLY A 130 -24.22 5.75 -9.07
N GLY A 131 -24.71 6.59 -8.16
CA GLY A 131 -24.46 8.03 -8.27
C GLY A 131 -23.18 8.49 -7.58
N SER A 132 -23.07 9.82 -7.45
CA SER A 132 -21.90 10.56 -6.98
C SER A 132 -21.34 10.12 -5.62
N GLY A 133 -22.13 9.46 -4.78
CA GLY A 133 -21.70 8.96 -3.48
C GLY A 133 -20.65 7.86 -3.61
N VAL A 134 -20.82 6.97 -4.60
CA VAL A 134 -19.88 5.87 -4.87
C VAL A 134 -18.54 6.42 -5.39
N ILE A 135 -18.58 7.44 -6.24
CA ILE A 135 -17.38 8.10 -6.76
C ILE A 135 -16.64 8.81 -5.63
N GLY A 136 -17.35 9.55 -4.77
CA GLY A 136 -16.77 10.22 -3.61
C GLY A 136 -16.07 9.25 -2.66
N GLN A 137 -16.74 8.15 -2.30
CA GLN A 137 -16.15 7.12 -1.41
C GLN A 137 -14.90 6.48 -2.03
N ARG A 138 -14.93 6.16 -3.32
CA ARG A 138 -13.76 5.65 -4.03
C ARG A 138 -12.58 6.63 -3.96
N LEU A 139 -12.81 7.92 -4.20
CA LEU A 139 -11.74 8.93 -4.15
C LEU A 139 -11.15 9.04 -2.74
N ILE A 140 -11.99 9.06 -1.70
CA ILE A 140 -11.53 9.10 -0.30
C ILE A 140 -10.68 7.85 0.03
N CYS A 141 -11.11 6.66 -0.38
CA CYS A 141 -10.35 5.42 -0.20
C CYS A 141 -8.97 5.51 -0.86
N LEU A 142 -8.90 5.96 -2.11
CA LEU A 142 -7.64 6.13 -2.83
C LEU A 142 -6.71 7.12 -2.12
N ILE A 143 -7.23 8.28 -1.71
CA ILE A 143 -6.47 9.32 -0.99
C ILE A 143 -5.91 8.76 0.32
N SER A 144 -6.75 8.11 1.13
CA SER A 144 -6.37 7.56 2.43
C SER A 144 -5.24 6.52 2.32
N HIS A 145 -5.36 5.59 1.37
CA HIS A 145 -4.32 4.58 1.16
C HIS A 145 -3.03 5.18 0.62
N ASN A 146 -3.11 6.14 -0.30
CA ASN A 146 -1.92 6.82 -0.84
C ASN A 146 -1.17 7.57 0.28
N GLN A 147 -1.89 8.34 1.09
CA GLN A 147 -1.31 9.08 2.21
C GLN A 147 -0.68 8.14 3.25
N SER A 148 -1.37 7.06 3.60
CA SER A 148 -0.85 6.07 4.55
C SER A 148 0.42 5.40 4.05
N ARG A 149 0.46 5.06 2.76
CA ARG A 149 1.64 4.45 2.13
C ARG A 149 2.80 5.44 2.01
N ALA A 150 2.53 6.69 1.66
CA ALA A 150 3.55 7.74 1.61
C ALA A 150 4.18 7.97 3.00
N ALA A 151 3.36 8.01 4.05
CA ALA A 151 3.83 8.14 5.43
C ALA A 151 4.67 6.93 5.88
N ASP A 152 4.25 5.71 5.54
CA ASP A 152 5.02 4.49 5.81
C ASP A 152 6.39 4.49 5.10
N LEU A 153 6.44 4.92 3.84
CA LEU A 153 7.71 5.07 3.11
C LEU A 153 8.61 6.12 3.77
N ALA A 154 8.08 7.28 4.12
CA ALA A 154 8.84 8.35 4.77
C ALA A 154 9.38 7.95 6.16
N LEU A 155 8.61 7.17 6.92
CA LEU A 155 9.02 6.66 8.22
C LEU A 155 10.18 5.67 8.11
N ARG A 156 10.18 4.81 7.09
CA ARG A 156 11.20 3.77 6.90
C ARG A 156 12.43 4.25 6.15
N TYR A 157 12.27 5.23 5.27
CA TYR A 157 13.30 5.72 4.37
C TYR A 157 13.38 7.24 4.45
N SER A 158 14.24 7.77 5.31
CA SER A 158 14.52 9.20 5.34
C SER A 158 15.38 9.57 4.12
N PRO A 159 14.93 10.49 3.24
CA PRO A 159 15.73 10.92 2.09
C PRO A 159 17.08 11.49 2.55
N PRO A 160 18.15 11.35 1.73
CA PRO A 160 19.44 11.93 2.07
C PRO A 160 19.35 13.46 2.15
N ALA A 161 20.24 14.07 2.94
CA ALA A 161 20.26 15.53 3.10
C ALA A 161 20.41 16.24 1.75
N GLY A 162 19.58 17.25 1.50
CA GLY A 162 19.55 17.98 0.23
C GLY A 162 18.80 17.28 -0.90
N TRP A 163 18.18 16.11 -0.67
CA TRP A 163 17.29 15.50 -1.64
C TRP A 163 16.04 16.36 -1.85
N THR A 164 15.74 16.63 -3.11
CA THR A 164 14.49 17.27 -3.53
C THR A 164 13.68 16.29 -4.38
N PRO A 165 12.35 16.27 -4.24
CA PRO A 165 11.51 15.45 -5.10
C PRO A 165 11.71 15.82 -6.58
N PRO A 166 11.60 14.84 -7.50
CA PRO A 166 11.66 15.12 -8.93
C PRO A 166 10.59 16.14 -9.34
N PRO A 167 10.80 16.94 -10.41
CA PRO A 167 9.75 17.80 -10.96
C PRO A 167 8.50 16.99 -11.34
N GLU A 168 7.32 17.58 -11.20
CA GLU A 168 6.02 16.93 -11.43
C GLU A 168 5.92 16.25 -12.81
N GLU A 169 6.53 16.84 -13.84
CA GLU A 169 6.57 16.34 -15.21
C GLU A 169 7.21 14.94 -15.32
N ALA A 170 8.17 14.62 -14.45
CA ALA A 170 8.86 13.34 -14.42
C ALA A 170 8.12 12.26 -13.61
N GLN A 171 7.07 12.63 -12.87
CA GLN A 171 6.37 11.73 -11.94
C GLN A 171 5.11 11.11 -12.51
N THR A 172 4.68 11.51 -13.70
CA THR A 172 3.55 10.86 -14.39
C THR A 172 3.88 9.38 -14.52
N PRO A 173 3.19 8.46 -13.80
CA PRO A 173 3.36 7.05 -14.07
C PRO A 173 2.95 6.90 -15.51
N ALA A 174 3.84 6.37 -16.35
CA ALA A 174 3.40 5.87 -17.62
C ALA A 174 2.38 4.77 -17.29
N LEU A 175 1.10 5.13 -17.24
CA LEU A 175 0.00 4.27 -17.65
C LEU A 175 0.30 3.95 -19.11
N GLN A 176 1.30 3.10 -19.34
CA GLN A 176 1.32 2.31 -20.54
C GLN A 176 0.17 1.33 -20.30
N PRO A 177 -0.99 1.48 -20.98
CA PRO A 177 -1.74 0.28 -21.25
C PRO A 177 -0.71 -0.66 -21.86
N GLY A 178 -0.48 -1.80 -21.23
CA GLY A 178 0.18 -2.89 -21.90
C GLY A 178 -0.53 -2.99 -23.25
N VAL A 179 0.18 -2.65 -24.32
CA VAL A 179 -0.20 -3.11 -25.64
C VAL A 179 -0.11 -4.61 -25.45
N ALA A 180 -1.25 -5.20 -25.10
CA ALA A 180 -1.45 -6.61 -25.18
C ALA A 180 -1.14 -6.90 -26.64
N ASP A 181 0.07 -7.39 -26.87
CA ASP A 181 0.46 -7.96 -28.12
C ASP A 181 -0.46 -9.18 -28.28
N ARG A 182 -1.64 -8.93 -28.85
CA ARG A 182 -2.59 -9.95 -29.27
C ARG A 182 -2.00 -10.60 -30.51
N SER A 183 -0.85 -11.25 -30.34
CA SER A 183 -0.49 -12.39 -31.14
C SER A 183 -1.37 -13.55 -30.66
N SER A 184 -2.65 -13.45 -31.00
CA SER A 184 -3.62 -14.55 -30.93
C SER A 184 -3.22 -15.57 -31.98
N THR A 185 -2.31 -16.48 -31.62
CA THR A 185 -2.19 -17.74 -32.34
C THR A 185 -3.49 -18.51 -32.07
N PRO A 186 -4.27 -18.89 -33.09
CA PRO A 186 -5.44 -19.72 -32.86
C PRO A 186 -4.97 -21.09 -32.36
N GLY A 187 -5.30 -21.42 -31.11
CA GLY A 187 -5.15 -22.78 -30.59
C GLY A 187 -6.12 -23.74 -31.32
N PRO A 188 -5.78 -25.03 -31.45
CA PRO A 188 -6.62 -25.99 -32.13
C PRO A 188 -7.98 -26.11 -31.45
N SER A 189 -9.04 -25.99 -32.26
CA SER A 189 -10.43 -26.17 -31.89
C SER A 189 -10.67 -27.54 -31.23
N VAL A 190 -11.05 -27.52 -29.95
CA VAL A 190 -11.57 -28.69 -29.23
C VAL A 190 -12.88 -29.11 -29.89
N ARG A 191 -12.92 -30.30 -30.49
CA ARG A 191 -14.17 -30.91 -30.94
C ARG A 191 -14.92 -31.43 -29.72
N ILE A 192 -16.04 -30.81 -29.41
CA ILE A 192 -17.02 -31.36 -28.46
C ILE A 192 -17.59 -32.63 -29.13
N ILE A 193 -17.34 -33.78 -28.53
CA ILE A 193 -17.99 -35.04 -28.91
C ILE A 193 -19.40 -34.96 -28.34
N ASP A 194 -20.38 -34.88 -29.23
CA ASP A 194 -21.80 -34.95 -28.89
C ASP A 194 -22.11 -36.41 -28.51
N LEU A 195 -22.34 -36.65 -27.22
CA LEU A 195 -22.87 -37.92 -26.72
C LEU A 195 -24.36 -37.71 -26.49
N SER A 196 -25.14 -37.99 -27.53
CA SER A 196 -26.58 -38.17 -27.40
C SER A 196 -26.89 -39.57 -26.84
N PRO A 197 -27.99 -39.70 -26.06
CA PRO A 197 -28.31 -40.88 -25.25
C PRO A 197 -28.71 -42.12 -26.04
#